data_AF-A0A2V8PS87-F1
#
_entry.id   AF-A0A2V8PS87-F1
#
_cell.length_a   1.000
_cell.length_b   1.000
_cell.length_c   1.000
_cell.angle_alpha   90.00
_cell.angle_beta   90.00
_cell.angle_gamma   90.00
#
_symmetry.space_group_name_H-M   'P 1'
#
loop_
_entity.id
_entity.type
_entity.pdbx_description
1 polymer ?
#
loop_
_entity_poly.entity_id
_entity_poly.type
_entity_poly.pdbx_seq_one_letter_code
_entity_poly.pdbx_strand_id
1 'polypeptide(L)' 'MGPAKAALKATWSGNALELSRKSTFTAQDGSERTSSENRKLSLSGDGKVLTAIVHSEGGRGGPTDSTLVFNK' A
#
# COMPACT_ATOMS: atom_id res chain seq x y z
N MET A 1 23.31 -6.00 6.32
CA MET A 1 21.91 -5.82 5.88
C MET A 1 21.95 -4.99 4.61
N GLY A 2 21.50 -5.52 3.46
CA GLY A 2 21.62 -4.83 2.17
C GLY A 2 20.64 -3.65 2.07
N PRO A 3 20.93 -2.62 1.23
CA PRO A 3 20.05 -1.48 1.05
C PRO A 3 18.70 -1.92 0.46
N ALA A 4 17.60 -1.48 1.07
CA ALA A 4 16.26 -1.75 0.55
C ALA A 4 15.99 -0.89 -0.68
N LYS A 5 15.53 -1.50 -1.77
CA LYS A 5 15.02 -0.78 -2.95
C LYS A 5 13.51 -0.57 -2.79
N ALA A 6 13.03 0.64 -3.04
CA ALA A 6 11.60 0.94 -3.00
C ALA A 6 11.14 1.64 -4.28
N ALA A 7 10.01 1.20 -4.81
CA ALA A 7 9.29 1.84 -5.90
C ALA A 7 7.92 2.30 -5.37
N LEU A 8 7.55 3.54 -5.70
CA LEU A 8 6.24 4.11 -5.42
C LEU A 8 5.60 4.54 -6.74
N LYS A 9 4.34 4.20 -6.94
CA LYS A 9 3.55 4.65 -8.08
C LYS A 9 2.22 5.18 -7.58
N ALA A 10 1.80 6.30 -8.15
CA ALA A 10 0.49 6.89 -7.94
C ALA A 10 -0.22 6.98 -9.29
N THR A 11 -1.48 6.59 -9.36
CA THR A 11 -2.26 6.59 -10.60
C THR A 11 -3.72 6.89 -10.29
N TRP A 12 -4.33 7.76 -11.09
CA TRP A 12 -5.77 8.00 -11.02
C TRP A 12 -6.53 6.91 -11.77
N SER A 13 -7.58 6.39 -11.13
CA SER A 13 -8.45 5.32 -11.62
C SER A 13 -9.90 5.79 -11.45
N GLY A 14 -10.42 6.48 -12.47
CA GLY A 14 -11.67 7.23 -12.37
C GLY A 14 -11.59 8.29 -11.27
N ASN A 15 -12.49 8.21 -10.29
CA ASN A 15 -12.54 9.11 -9.13
C ASN A 15 -11.71 8.63 -7.92
N ALA A 16 -10.90 7.58 -8.09
CA ALA A 16 -10.05 7.04 -7.02
C ALA A 16 -8.58 7.28 -7.33
N LEU A 17 -7.79 7.52 -6.27
CA LEU A 17 -6.33 7.52 -6.34
C LEU A 17 -5.82 6.14 -5.91
N GLU A 18 -5.14 5.45 -6.82
CA GLU A 18 -4.47 4.19 -6.55
C GLU A 18 -2.98 4.45 -6.30
N LEU A 19 -2.50 4.02 -5.13
CA LEU A 19 -1.10 4.08 -4.72
C LEU A 19 -0.57 2.67 -4.61
N SER A 20 0.58 2.40 -5.22
CA SER A 20 1.31 1.14 -5.01
C SER A 20 2.72 1.41 -4.55
N ARG A 21 3.15 0.64 -3.55
CA ARG A 21 4.49 0.64 -3.01
C ARG A 21 5.03 -0.78 -3.07
N LYS A 22 6.22 -0.94 -3.63
CA LYS A 22 6.95 -2.21 -3.62
C LYS A 22 8.32 -1.97 -3.02
N SER A 23 8.70 -2.75 -2.03
CA SER A 23 10.00 -2.71 -1.39
C SER A 23 10.65 -4.08 -1.42
N THR A 24 11.94 -4.13 -1.76
CA THR A 24 12.72 -5.37 -1.80
C THR A 24 13.97 -5.17 -0.95
N PHE A 25 14.26 -6.13 -0.06
CA PHE A 25 15.39 -6.08 0.85
C PHE A 25 16.00 -7.47 1.05
N THR A 26 17.29 -7.52 1.35
CA THR A 26 17.99 -8.76 1.68
C THR A 26 17.86 -9.06 3.18
N ALA A 27 17.28 -10.22 3.50
CA ALA A 27 17.15 -10.70 4.87
C ALA A 27 18.50 -11.19 5.44
N GLN A 28 18.56 -11.48 6.74
CA GLN A 28 19.77 -11.92 7.42
C GLN A 28 20.31 -13.27 6.92
N ASP A 29 19.44 -14.10 6.35
CA ASP A 29 19.75 -15.38 5.71
C ASP A 29 20.27 -15.23 4.26
N GLY A 30 20.41 -13.99 3.77
CA GLY A 30 20.83 -13.71 2.39
C GLY A 30 19.72 -13.79 1.35
N SER A 31 18.49 -14.20 1.74
CA SER A 31 17.35 -14.24 0.82
C SER A 31 16.83 -12.84 0.49
N GLU A 32 16.35 -12.64 -0.74
CA GLU A 32 15.58 -11.44 -1.08
C GLU A 32 14.13 -11.60 -0.62
N ARG A 33 13.64 -10.59 0.09
CA ARG A 33 12.23 -10.48 0.49
C ARG A 33 11.63 -9.25 -0.13
N THR A 34 10.40 -9.39 -0.61
CA THR A 34 9.63 -8.30 -1.18
C THR A 34 8.40 -8.08 -0.31
N SER A 35 8.13 -6.82 0.00
CA SER A 35 6.85 -6.38 0.56
C SER A 35 6.20 -5.38 -0.37
N SER A 36 4.92 -5.62 -0.65
CA SER A 36 4.06 -4.79 -1.49
C SER A 36 2.92 -4.22 -0.66
N GLU A 37 2.46 -3.04 -1.05
CA GLU A 37 1.29 -2.40 -0.49
C GLU A 37 0.56 -1.65 -1.60
N ASN A 38 -0.74 -1.90 -1.72
CA ASN A 38 -1.64 -1.16 -2.60
C ASN A 38 -2.68 -0.43 -1.75
N ARG A 39 -2.94 0.83 -2.07
CA ARG A 39 -3.97 1.65 -1.44
C ARG A 39 -4.89 2.22 -2.51
N LYS A 40 -6.19 2.03 -2.34
CA LYS A 40 -7.20 2.71 -3.14
C LYS A 40 -7.90 3.75 -2.28
N LEU A 41 -7.76 5.01 -2.66
CA LEU A 41 -8.34 6.16 -1.97
C LEU A 41 -9.53 6.67 -2.78
N SER A 42 -10.69 6.81 -2.15
CA SER A 42 -11.88 7.36 -2.77
C SER A 42 -12.54 8.38 -1.86
N LEU A 43 -12.92 9.52 -2.42
CA LEU A 43 -13.67 10.57 -1.74
C LEU A 43 -15.17 10.41 -2.06
N SER A 44 -16.03 10.56 -1.06
CA SER A 44 -17.48 10.61 -1.27
C SER A 44 -17.88 11.79 -2.14
N GLY A 45 -19.03 11.71 -2.81
CA GLY A 45 -19.51 12.78 -3.70
C GLY A 45 -19.73 14.12 -2.99
N ASP A 46 -19.98 14.11 -1.68
CA ASP A 46 -20.11 15.31 -0.85
C ASP A 46 -18.79 15.79 -0.21
N GLY A 47 -17.68 15.07 -0.44
CA GLY A 47 -16.36 15.42 0.06
C GLY A 47 -16.14 15.21 1.57
N LYS A 48 -17.07 14.57 2.28
CA LYS A 48 -17.01 14.43 3.75
C LYS A 48 -16.35 13.14 4.24
N VAL A 49 -16.30 12.12 3.38
CA VAL A 49 -15.78 10.81 3.72
C VAL A 49 -14.66 10.44 2.76
N LEU A 50 -13.47 10.20 3.31
CA LEU A 50 -12.36 9.57 2.59
C LEU A 50 -12.28 8.10 3.02
N THR A 51 -12.39 7.20 2.05
CA THR A 51 -12.18 5.76 2.26
C THR A 51 -10.85 5.35 1.69
N ALA A 52 -10.03 4.65 2.46
CA ALA A 52 -8.80 4.01 2.03
C ALA A 52 -8.91 2.50 2.19
N ILE A 53 -8.86 1.76 1.08
CA ILE A 53 -8.72 0.30 1.11
C ILE A 53 -7.24 0.01 0.93
N VAL A 54 -6.64 -0.65 1.90
CA VAL A 54 -5.21 -1.00 1.94
C VAL A 54 -5.08 -2.51 1.87
N HIS A 55 -4.28 -2.99 0.93
CA HIS A 55 -3.85 -4.36 0.82
C HIS A 55 -2.33 -4.41 0.95
N SER A 56 -1.79 -5.22 1.85
CA SER A 56 -0.35 -5.37 2.05
C SER A 56 0.07 -6.83 2.03
N GLU A 57 1.19 -7.12 1.38
CA GLU A 57 1.80 -8.45 1.29
C GLU A 57 3.28 -8.41 1.67
N GLY A 58 3.84 -9.55 2.08
CA GLY A 58 5.27 -9.73 2.33
C GLY A 58 5.79 -9.19 3.66
N GLY A 59 4.89 -8.79 4.58
CA GLY A 59 5.22 -8.53 5.99
C GLY A 59 5.36 -9.81 6.83
N ARG A 60 5.83 -9.67 8.08
CA ARG A 60 5.94 -10.80 9.05
C ARG A 60 4.59 -11.48 9.39
N GLY A 61 3.46 -10.92 8.98
CA GLY A 61 2.10 -11.38 9.31
C GLY A 61 1.28 -11.94 8.15
N GLY A 62 1.86 -12.13 6.96
CA GLY A 62 1.12 -12.55 5.76
C GLY A 62 0.33 -11.41 5.10
N PRO A 63 -0.54 -11.72 4.13
CA PRO A 63 -1.41 -10.73 3.49
C PRO A 63 -2.34 -10.11 4.52
N THR A 64 -2.50 -8.79 4.45
CA THR A 64 -3.41 -8.05 5.32
C THR A 64 -4.25 -7.09 4.50
N ASP A 65 -5.55 -7.09 4.78
CA ASP A 65 -6.52 -6.16 4.22
C ASP A 65 -7.01 -5.23 5.32
N SER A 66 -7.16 -3.94 5.00
CA SER A 66 -7.65 -2.94 5.95
C SER A 66 -8.47 -1.89 5.22
N THR A 67 -9.59 -1.51 5.83
CA THR A 67 -10.41 -0.38 5.37
C THR A 67 -10.34 0.71 6.41
N LEU A 68 -9.84 1.88 6.01
CA LEU A 68 -9.82 3.08 6.83
C LEU A 68 -10.89 4.04 6.32
N VAL A 69 -11.71 4.55 7.22
CA VAL A 69 -12.76 5.52 6.93
C VAL A 69 -12.47 6.78 7.73
N PHE A 70 -12.23 7.88 7.03
CA PHE A 70 -11.99 9.19 7.63
C PHE A 70 -13.20 10.06 7.38
N ASN A 71 -13.86 10.47 8.47
CA ASN A 71 -14.98 11.38 8.43
C ASN A 71 -14.51 12.78 8.86
N LYS A 72 -15.01 13.80 8.18
CA LYS A 72 -14.81 15.21 8.52
C LYS A 72 -15.91 15.73 9.43
#